data_AF-A0A376FJR5-F1
#
_entry.id   AF-A0A376FJR5-F1
#
_cell.length_a   1.000
_cell.length_b   1.000
_cell.length_c   1.000
_cell.angle_alpha   90.00
_cell.angle_beta   90.00
_cell.angle_gamma   90.00
#
_symmetry.space_group_name_H-M   'P 1'
#
loop_
_entity.id
_entity.type
_entity.pdbx_description
1 polymer ?
#
loop_
_entity_poly.entity_id
_entity_poly.type
_entity_poly.pdbx_seq_one_letter_code
_entity_poly.pdbx_strand_id
1 'polypeptide(L)'
;MTHDEPCSMAPDDKHDLISGTCSHLPKVKTLKQHPRKNKTAINIEYMKASIRARVEHPFRIIKRQFGFVKARYKGLLKNDNQLAMLFTLANLFRVDQMIRQWERSQ
;
A
#
# COMPACT_ATOMS: atom_id res chain seq x y z
N MET A 1 -16.12 58.59 10.25
CA MET A 1 -16.58 57.65 9.20
C MET A 1 -15.38 57.00 8.58
N THR A 2 -14.90 55.92 9.20
CA THR A 2 -14.07 54.91 8.54
C THR A 2 -14.90 53.65 8.63
N HIS A 3 -15.68 53.40 7.59
CA HIS A 3 -16.34 52.12 7.42
C HIS A 3 -15.30 51.18 6.83
N ASP A 4 -14.75 50.30 7.66
CA ASP A 4 -14.06 49.11 7.19
C ASP A 4 -14.79 47.91 7.81
N GLU A 5 -15.85 47.54 7.12
CA GLU A 5 -16.57 46.27 7.25
C GLU A 5 -15.63 45.07 6.97
N PRO A 6 -15.93 43.90 7.52
CA PRO A 6 -14.97 42.86 7.85
C PRO A 6 -14.47 42.10 6.61
N CYS A 7 -13.17 41.77 6.60
CA CYS A 7 -12.60 40.87 5.61
C CYS A 7 -13.26 39.49 5.75
N SER A 8 -14.15 39.22 4.81
CA SER A 8 -15.00 38.04 4.65
C SER A 8 -14.25 36.72 4.84
N MET A 9 -14.86 35.82 5.60
CA MET A 9 -14.58 34.38 5.57
C MET A 9 -14.61 33.88 4.12
N ALA A 10 -13.51 33.29 3.63
CA ALA A 10 -13.45 32.73 2.29
C ALA A 10 -14.23 31.40 2.23
N PRO A 11 -15.22 31.26 1.33
CA PRO A 11 -15.97 30.02 1.13
C PRO A 11 -15.27 29.15 0.07
N ASP A 12 -14.24 28.41 0.45
CA ASP A 12 -13.49 27.55 -0.49
C ASP A 12 -14.04 26.11 -0.57
N ASP A 13 -15.36 25.96 -0.79
CA ASP A 13 -16.00 24.65 -1.01
C ASP A 13 -16.82 24.56 -2.33
N LYS A 14 -16.68 25.50 -3.30
CA LYS A 14 -17.38 25.41 -4.59
C LYS A 14 -16.62 25.96 -5.80
N HIS A 15 -15.40 25.49 -6.04
CA HIS A 15 -14.75 25.65 -7.35
C HIS A 15 -14.37 24.31 -7.99
N ASP A 16 -15.28 23.33 -7.88
CA ASP A 16 -15.34 22.22 -8.82
C ASP A 16 -16.20 22.67 -10.01
N LEU A 17 -15.64 22.63 -11.23
CA LEU A 17 -16.28 22.30 -12.53
C LEU A 17 -15.79 23.13 -13.74
N ILE A 18 -14.51 23.48 -13.86
CA ILE A 18 -13.94 23.97 -15.14
C ILE A 18 -12.56 23.34 -15.39
N SER A 19 -12.53 22.06 -15.75
CA SER A 19 -11.60 21.46 -16.72
C SER A 19 -11.82 19.94 -16.71
N GLY A 20 -12.22 19.41 -17.86
CA GLY A 20 -12.68 18.04 -18.02
C GLY A 20 -11.66 16.97 -17.59
N THR A 21 -12.22 15.88 -17.05
CA THR A 21 -11.60 14.56 -16.80
C THR A 21 -10.70 14.40 -15.56
N CYS A 22 -11.29 14.48 -14.36
CA CYS A 22 -10.65 13.98 -13.12
C CYS A 22 -11.31 12.74 -12.51
N SER A 23 -12.24 12.07 -13.20
CA SER A 23 -12.87 10.83 -12.71
C SER A 23 -11.97 9.59 -12.82
N HIS A 24 -10.80 9.69 -13.47
CA HIS A 24 -9.92 8.55 -13.75
C HIS A 24 -8.56 8.58 -13.04
N LEU A 25 -8.25 9.65 -12.28
CA LEU A 25 -6.94 9.81 -11.67
C LEU A 25 -6.82 8.99 -10.37
N PRO A 26 -5.70 8.26 -10.17
CA PRO A 26 -5.43 7.57 -8.92
C PRO A 26 -5.54 8.51 -7.72
N LYS A 27 -6.16 8.04 -6.63
CA LYS A 27 -6.46 8.82 -5.42
C LYS A 27 -5.23 9.56 -4.83
N VAL A 28 -4.04 8.98 -4.92
CA VAL A 28 -2.81 9.65 -4.46
C VAL A 28 -2.45 10.88 -5.32
N LYS A 29 -2.76 10.86 -6.63
CA LYS A 29 -2.48 11.99 -7.53
C LYS A 29 -3.40 13.18 -7.25
N THR A 30 -4.66 12.95 -6.91
CA THR A 30 -5.60 14.03 -6.53
C THR A 30 -5.24 14.62 -5.18
N LEU A 31 -4.88 13.78 -4.19
CA LEU A 31 -4.47 14.24 -2.87
C LEU A 31 -3.19 15.10 -2.91
N LYS A 32 -2.26 14.77 -3.81
CA LYS A 32 -1.01 15.53 -4.03
C LYS A 32 -1.19 16.92 -4.65
N GLN A 33 -2.35 17.26 -5.20
CA GLN A 33 -2.61 18.60 -5.75
C GLN A 33 -2.58 19.66 -4.63
N HIS A 34 -3.05 19.32 -3.43
CA HIS A 34 -3.08 20.20 -2.26
C HIS A 34 -2.41 19.53 -1.05
N PRO A 35 -1.07 19.41 -1.04
CA PRO A 35 -0.34 18.59 -0.05
C PRO A 35 -0.41 19.15 1.37
N ARG A 36 -0.67 20.46 1.53
CA ARG A 36 -0.80 21.10 2.85
C ARG A 36 -2.07 20.67 3.59
N LYS A 37 -3.20 20.55 2.88
CA LYS A 37 -4.48 20.11 3.45
C LYS A 37 -4.55 18.58 3.61
N ASN A 38 -3.90 17.84 2.69
CA ASN A 38 -4.05 16.38 2.58
C ASN A 38 -2.90 15.54 3.16
N LYS A 39 -2.00 16.14 3.97
CA LYS A 39 -0.78 15.47 4.46
C LYS A 39 -1.05 14.11 5.11
N THR A 40 -2.07 14.02 5.97
CA THR A 40 -2.45 12.78 6.66
C THR A 40 -2.98 11.73 5.69
N ALA A 41 -3.86 12.11 4.76
CA ALA A 41 -4.43 11.20 3.77
C ALA A 41 -3.36 10.63 2.83
N ILE A 42 -2.41 11.46 2.40
CA ILE A 42 -1.26 11.03 1.59
C ILE A 42 -0.43 10.00 2.35
N ASN A 43 -0.08 10.28 3.61
CA ASN A 43 0.72 9.36 4.43
C ASN A 43 0.03 8.01 4.63
N ILE A 44 -1.29 7.99 4.86
CA ILE A 44 -2.06 6.75 5.01
C ILE A 44 -2.01 5.91 3.73
N GLU A 45 -2.22 6.51 2.56
CA GLU A 45 -2.15 5.78 1.28
C GLU A 45 -0.74 5.23 1.02
N TYR A 46 0.30 5.99 1.35
CA TYR A 46 1.68 5.51 1.29
C TYR A 46 1.96 4.36 2.26
N MET A 47 1.47 4.44 3.50
CA MET A 47 1.62 3.37 4.48
C MET A 47 0.92 2.09 4.02
N LYS A 48 -0.32 2.20 3.51
CA LYS A 48 -1.05 1.06 2.94
C LYS A 48 -0.26 0.41 1.80
N ALA A 49 0.28 1.20 0.88
CA ALA A 49 1.07 0.70 -0.24
C ALA A 49 2.38 0.03 0.23
N SER A 50 3.07 0.61 1.21
CA SER A 50 4.30 0.05 1.79
C SER A 50 4.05 -1.30 2.47
N ILE A 51 2.98 -1.42 3.26
CA ILE A 51 2.59 -2.68 3.89
C ILE A 51 2.27 -3.73 2.82
N ARG A 52 1.50 -3.37 1.78
CA ARG A 52 1.19 -4.27 0.66
C ARG A 52 2.46 -4.79 -0.01
N ALA A 53 3.40 -3.91 -0.35
CA ALA A 53 4.65 -4.30 -0.98
C ALA A 53 5.47 -5.28 -0.12
N ARG A 54 5.53 -5.05 1.20
CA ARG A 54 6.24 -5.93 2.15
C ARG A 54 5.58 -7.31 2.26
N VAL A 55 4.26 -7.36 2.28
CA VAL A 55 3.49 -8.60 2.44
C VAL A 55 3.40 -9.38 1.13
N GLU A 56 3.28 -8.72 -0.02
CA GLU A 56 3.21 -9.39 -1.33
C GLU A 56 4.46 -10.24 -1.62
N HIS A 57 5.63 -9.84 -1.12
CA HIS A 57 6.88 -10.57 -1.34
C HIS A 57 6.87 -12.01 -0.80
N PRO A 58 6.64 -12.28 0.50
CA PRO A 58 6.55 -13.64 1.02
C PRO A 58 5.37 -14.41 0.42
N PHE A 59 4.21 -13.78 0.19
CA PHE A 59 3.09 -14.43 -0.47
C PHE A 59 3.43 -14.88 -1.90
N ARG A 60 4.24 -14.12 -2.64
CA ARG A 60 4.72 -14.50 -3.97
C ARG A 60 5.62 -15.73 -3.90
N ILE A 61 6.53 -15.80 -2.93
CA ILE A 61 7.41 -16.96 -2.71
C ILE A 61 6.56 -18.20 -2.39
N ILE A 62 5.61 -18.08 -1.46
CA ILE A 62 4.72 -19.18 -1.05
C ILE A 62 3.87 -19.69 -2.22
N LYS A 63 3.27 -18.79 -3.00
CA LYS A 63 2.41 -19.17 -4.12
C LYS A 63 3.17 -19.73 -5.31
N ARG A 64 4.32 -19.14 -5.67
CA ARG A 64 5.08 -19.53 -6.87
C ARG A 64 6.07 -20.66 -6.60
N GLN A 65 6.84 -20.57 -5.52
CA GLN A 65 7.93 -21.51 -5.26
C GLN A 65 7.43 -22.76 -4.52
N PHE A 66 6.52 -22.60 -3.57
CA PHE A 66 5.98 -23.71 -2.77
C PHE A 66 4.63 -24.24 -3.28
N GLY A 67 4.05 -23.64 -4.32
CA GLY A 67 2.85 -24.15 -5.00
C GLY A 67 1.54 -24.04 -4.20
N PHE A 68 1.48 -23.19 -3.17
CA PHE A 68 0.26 -23.01 -2.37
C PHE A 68 -0.77 -22.11 -3.09
N VAL A 69 -1.46 -22.67 -4.08
CA VAL A 69 -2.41 -21.93 -4.94
C VAL A 69 -3.85 -22.03 -4.45
N LYS A 70 -4.25 -23.16 -3.86
CA LYS A 70 -5.60 -23.40 -3.35
C LYS A 70 -5.55 -24.00 -1.94
N ALA A 71 -6.30 -23.42 -1.01
CA ALA A 71 -6.54 -24.02 0.30
C ALA A 71 -7.49 -25.22 0.16
N ARG A 72 -7.32 -26.25 0.99
CA ARG A 72 -8.23 -27.40 1.01
C ARG A 72 -9.48 -27.02 1.80
N TYR A 73 -10.67 -27.29 1.28
CA TYR A 73 -11.92 -26.95 2.00
C TYR A 73 -12.09 -27.73 3.31
N LYS A 74 -11.46 -28.91 3.44
CA LYS A 74 -11.51 -29.74 4.64
C LYS A 74 -10.34 -29.44 5.57
N GLY A 75 -10.64 -29.09 6.83
CA GLY A 75 -9.66 -28.93 7.90
C GLY A 75 -8.95 -27.57 7.90
N LEU A 76 -9.68 -26.51 8.26
CA LEU A 76 -9.16 -25.14 8.34
C LEU A 76 -7.87 -25.05 9.17
N LEU A 77 -7.86 -25.64 10.37
CA LEU A 77 -6.68 -25.68 11.25
C LEU A 77 -5.44 -26.32 10.58
N LYS A 78 -5.63 -27.34 9.73
CA LYS A 78 -4.52 -27.98 9.01
C LYS A 78 -3.97 -27.07 7.93
N ASN A 79 -4.82 -26.30 7.24
CA ASN A 79 -4.36 -25.30 6.28
C ASN A 79 -3.60 -24.17 6.99
N ASP A 80 -4.08 -23.71 8.15
CA ASP A 80 -3.43 -22.64 8.91
C ASP A 80 -2.04 -23.08 9.39
N ASN A 81 -1.93 -24.30 9.93
CA ASN A 81 -0.66 -24.89 10.32
C ASN A 81 0.29 -25.06 9.11
N GLN A 82 -0.23 -25.52 7.96
CA GLN A 82 0.54 -25.61 6.72
C GLN A 82 1.03 -24.24 6.26
N LEU A 83 0.17 -23.22 6.31
CA LEU A 83 0.53 -21.86 5.92
C LEU A 83 1.60 -21.29 6.87
N ALA A 84 1.48 -21.52 8.18
CA ALA A 84 2.49 -21.12 9.15
C ALA A 84 3.86 -21.75 8.85
N MET A 85 3.88 -23.06 8.56
CA MET A 85 5.09 -23.77 8.11
C MET A 85 5.67 -23.20 6.81
N LEU A 86 4.82 -22.80 5.85
CA LEU A 86 5.30 -22.20 4.61
C LEU A 86 5.88 -20.80 4.83
N PHE A 87 5.34 -20.03 5.77
CA PHE A 87 5.92 -18.74 6.15
C PHE A 87 7.29 -18.87 6.82
N THR A 88 7.48 -19.87 7.70
CA THR A 88 8.81 -20.12 8.29
C THR A 88 9.83 -20.52 7.23
N LEU A 89 9.45 -21.40 6.30
CA LEU A 89 10.31 -21.78 5.17
C LEU A 89 10.59 -20.63 4.21
N ALA A 90 9.62 -19.75 3.95
CA ALA A 90 9.83 -18.58 3.11
C ALA A 90 10.87 -17.61 3.71
N ASN A 91 10.89 -17.48 5.05
CA ASN A 91 11.89 -16.68 5.74
C ASN A 91 13.29 -17.31 5.62
N LEU A 92 13.40 -18.63 5.79
CA LEU A 92 14.67 -19.34 5.61
C LEU A 92 15.20 -19.24 4.17
N PHE A 93 14.32 -19.45 3.19
CA PHE A 93 14.65 -19.31 1.76
C PHE A 93 15.16 -17.90 1.43
N ARG A 94 14.58 -16.85 2.05
CA ARG A 94 15.06 -15.48 1.86
C ARG A 94 16.49 -15.30 2.37
N VAL A 95 16.85 -15.90 3.51
CA VAL A 95 18.22 -15.84 4.05
C VAL A 95 19.20 -16.59 3.14
N ASP A 96 18.85 -17.79 2.68
CA ASP A 96 19.65 -18.55 1.72
C ASP A 96 19.91 -17.76 0.42
N GLN A 97 18.89 -17.08 -0.11
CA GLN A 97 19.05 -16.18 -1.26
C GLN A 97 20.02 -15.03 -0.99
N MET A 98 20.02 -14.46 0.22
CA MET A 98 20.96 -13.38 0.59
C MET A 98 22.40 -13.89 0.67
N ILE A 99 22.62 -15.08 1.25
CA ILE A 99 23.95 -15.70 1.33
C ILE A 99 24.50 -15.99 -0.07
N ARG A 100 23.70 -16.63 -0.93
CA ARG A 100 24.08 -16.89 -2.34
C ARG A 100 24.32 -15.63 -3.17
N GLN A 101 23.70 -14.52 -2.82
CA GLN A 101 23.95 -13.23 -3.48
C GLN A 101 25.26 -12.62 -3.01
N TRP A 102 25.57 -12.74 -1.72
CA TRP A 102 26.83 -12.29 -1.14
C TRP A 102 28.02 -13.07 -1.71
N GLU A 103 27.92 -14.39 -1.79
CA GLU A 103 28.95 -15.25 -2.41
C GLU A 103 29.21 -14.93 -3.89
N ARG A 104 28.17 -14.53 -4.65
CA ARG A 104 28.31 -14.13 -6.06
C ARG A 104 28.87 -12.73 -6.27
N SER A 105 28.95 -11.94 -5.20
CA SER A 105 29.46 -10.56 -5.23
C SER A 105 30.92 -10.45 -4.77
N GLN A 106 31.53 -11.57 -4.37
CA GLN A 106 32.97 -11.73 -4.12
C GLN A 106 33.66 -12.20 -5.40
#